data_AF-A0AAD5V2G5-F1
#
_entry.id   AF-A0AAD5V2G5-F1
#
_cell.length_a   1.000
_cell.length_b   1.000
_cell.length_c   1.000
_cell.angle_alpha   90.00
_cell.angle_beta   90.00
_cell.angle_gamma   90.00
#
_symmetry.space_group_name_H-M   'P 1'
#
loop_
_entity.id
_entity.type
_entity.pdbx_description
1 polymer ?
#
loop_
_entity_poly.entity_id
_entity_poly.type
_entity_poly.pdbx_seq_one_letter_code
_entity_poly.pdbx_strand_id
1 'polypeptide(L)'
;MVTLRLGNTAPDFEADTTAGRIKFHEWIGDSWGTDFAKRNVKVIGISANGLDEHERWVKDINEWGSQFAPTDVQFPIIADADRKISTLYDMLDEQDATNRDAKGLPFTIRTVFVIDPKKTIRLTIAYPASTGRNFDEIIRVIDSLQIGDKYRVTTPVNWKKGDDVIVHPTVSTEEAKTLFPQHTVHKPYLRTTPLKPE
;
A
#
# COMPACT_ATOMS: atom_id res chain seq x y z
N MET A 1 22.72 5.89 -2.16
CA MET A 1 21.49 5.42 -1.50
C MET A 1 21.17 4.02 -2.00
N VAL A 2 20.61 3.16 -1.14
CA VAL A 2 20.14 1.84 -1.56
C VAL A 2 18.70 2.01 -2.04
N THR A 3 18.44 1.77 -3.33
CA THR A 3 17.08 1.76 -3.86
C THR A 3 16.31 0.59 -3.26
N LEU A 4 15.17 0.87 -2.60
CA LEU A 4 14.28 -0.16 -2.07
C LEU A 4 13.63 -0.95 -3.22
N ARG A 5 13.67 -2.28 -3.11
CA ARG A 5 13.11 -3.21 -4.10
C ARG A 5 12.08 -4.11 -3.45
N LEU A 6 11.22 -4.71 -4.29
CA LEU A 6 10.34 -5.78 -3.86
C LEU A 6 11.15 -6.92 -3.23
N GLY A 7 10.67 -7.43 -2.09
CA GLY A 7 11.35 -8.46 -1.31
C GLY A 7 12.36 -7.92 -0.30
N ASN A 8 12.70 -6.63 -0.31
CA ASN A 8 13.52 -6.06 0.77
C ASN A 8 12.70 -5.89 2.06
N THR A 9 13.38 -6.02 3.19
CA THR A 9 12.85 -5.58 4.48
C THR A 9 12.73 -4.06 4.49
N ALA A 10 11.55 -3.55 4.83
CA ALA A 10 11.28 -2.13 4.96
C ALA A 10 12.19 -1.53 6.06
N PRO A 11 12.86 -0.39 5.81
CA PRO A 11 13.69 0.26 6.83
C PRO A 11 12.90 0.59 8.09
N ASP A 12 13.45 0.24 9.25
CA ASP A 12 12.84 0.55 10.54
C ASP A 12 13.25 1.95 11.02
N PHE A 13 12.34 2.64 11.69
CA PHE A 13 12.54 4.02 12.16
C PHE A 13 11.66 4.32 13.37
N GLU A 14 11.98 5.41 14.05
CA GLU A 14 11.08 6.04 15.03
C GLU A 14 10.65 7.40 14.52
N ALA A 15 9.39 7.73 14.73
CA ALA A 15 8.85 9.02 14.30
C ALA A 15 7.70 9.48 15.19
N ASP A 16 7.54 10.79 15.29
CA ASP A 16 6.34 11.37 15.85
C ASP A 16 5.23 11.39 14.78
N THR A 17 4.01 11.07 15.20
CA THR A 17 2.84 11.05 14.32
C THR A 17 1.67 11.78 14.97
N THR A 18 0.63 12.07 14.19
CA THR A 18 -0.64 12.60 14.72
C THR A 18 -1.34 11.70 15.74
N ALA A 19 -0.90 10.44 15.91
CA ALA A 19 -1.39 9.51 16.94
C ALA A 19 -0.34 9.20 18.02
N GLY A 20 0.72 10.01 18.13
CA GLY A 20 1.82 9.81 19.04
C GLY A 20 3.05 9.18 18.40
N ARG A 21 4.12 9.01 19.19
CA ARG A 21 5.39 8.45 18.72
C ARG A 21 5.28 6.96 18.44
N ILE A 22 5.88 6.51 17.34
CA ILE A 22 5.88 5.10 16.95
C ILE A 22 7.31 4.58 16.73
N LYS A 23 7.48 3.27 16.92
CA LYS A 23 8.56 2.47 16.33
C LYS A 23 7.96 1.67 15.17
N PHE A 24 8.40 1.92 13.94
CA PHE A 24 7.65 1.51 12.74
C PHE A 24 7.41 -0.01 12.65
N HIS A 25 8.43 -0.82 12.93
CA HIS A 25 8.28 -2.28 12.90
C HIS A 25 7.36 -2.82 14.01
N GLU A 26 7.35 -2.19 15.18
CA GLU A 26 6.41 -2.54 16.26
C GLU A 26 4.99 -2.12 15.86
N TRP A 27 4.83 -0.91 15.33
CA TRP A 27 3.55 -0.40 14.86
C TRP A 27 2.91 -1.29 13.80
N ILE A 28 3.66 -1.85 12.84
CA ILE A 28 3.09 -2.79 11.85
C ILE A 28 2.36 -3.99 12.51
N GLY A 29 2.69 -4.33 13.77
CA GLY A 29 2.07 -5.42 14.52
C GLY A 29 0.65 -5.15 15.09
N ASP A 30 0.18 -3.91 15.15
CA ASP A 30 -1.16 -3.58 15.74
C ASP A 30 -2.28 -3.53 14.68
N SER A 31 -3.57 -3.56 15.05
CA SER A 31 -4.71 -3.47 14.12
C SER A 31 -5.52 -2.16 14.26
N TRP A 32 -6.09 -1.65 13.16
CA TRP A 32 -6.90 -0.39 13.08
C TRP A 32 -8.09 -0.57 12.12
N GLY A 33 -9.14 0.29 12.21
CA GLY A 33 -10.44 0.18 11.52
C GLY A 33 -10.62 1.04 10.24
N THR A 34 -11.17 0.47 9.15
CA THR A 34 -11.67 1.03 7.85
C THR A 34 -11.82 -0.11 6.80
N ASP A 35 -12.06 0.15 5.50
CA ASP A 35 -12.03 -0.88 4.44
C ASP A 35 -10.68 -1.60 4.29
N PHE A 36 -9.59 -0.95 4.69
CA PHE A 36 -8.29 -1.59 4.87
C PHE A 36 -8.30 -2.54 6.07
N ALA A 37 -9.03 -2.24 7.13
CA ALA A 37 -9.18 -3.13 8.30
C ALA A 37 -9.92 -4.42 7.98
N LYS A 38 -10.92 -4.37 7.09
CA LYS A 38 -11.59 -5.59 6.58
C LYS A 38 -10.59 -6.56 5.92
N ARG A 39 -9.44 -6.04 5.48
CA ARG A 39 -8.32 -6.78 4.90
C ARG A 39 -7.16 -6.96 5.87
N ASN A 40 -7.33 -6.61 7.15
CA ASN A 40 -6.25 -6.60 8.15
C ASN A 40 -5.03 -5.76 7.68
N VAL A 41 -5.27 -4.60 7.10
CA VAL A 41 -4.25 -3.65 6.65
C VAL A 41 -4.33 -2.36 7.48
N LYS A 42 -3.18 -1.93 8.00
CA LYS A 42 -3.01 -0.59 8.59
C LYS A 42 -2.65 0.41 7.51
N VAL A 43 -3.12 1.65 7.66
CA VAL A 43 -2.74 2.78 6.82
C VAL A 43 -1.93 3.76 7.66
N ILE A 44 -0.90 4.35 7.06
CA ILE A 44 -0.12 5.45 7.64
C ILE A 44 0.27 6.42 6.54
N GLY A 45 0.03 7.70 6.77
CA GLY A 45 0.48 8.78 5.92
C GLY A 45 1.87 9.27 6.31
N ILE A 46 2.53 9.99 5.42
CA ILE A 46 3.76 10.73 5.70
C ILE A 46 3.76 11.99 4.85
N SER A 47 4.27 13.09 5.40
CA SER A 47 4.69 14.24 4.60
C SER A 47 5.88 14.93 5.24
N ALA A 48 6.60 15.70 4.44
CA ALA A 48 7.79 16.42 4.88
C ALA A 48 7.47 17.74 5.61
N ASN A 49 6.46 17.71 6.49
CA ASN A 49 5.98 18.81 7.33
C ASN A 49 6.05 18.42 8.82
N GLY A 50 5.87 19.41 9.70
CA GLY A 50 5.80 19.19 11.14
C GLY A 50 4.41 18.76 11.64
N LEU A 51 4.35 18.29 12.89
CA LEU A 51 3.14 17.77 13.52
C LEU A 51 2.01 18.81 13.62
N ASP A 52 2.33 20.04 14.05
CA ASP A 52 1.34 21.13 14.17
C ASP A 52 0.65 21.46 12.83
N GLU A 53 1.38 21.31 11.72
CA GLU A 53 0.81 21.49 10.38
C GLU A 53 -0.14 20.36 10.02
N HIS A 54 0.20 19.11 10.37
CA HIS A 54 -0.66 17.95 10.15
C HIS A 54 -1.95 18.03 10.95
N GLU A 55 -1.90 18.46 12.21
CA GLU A 55 -3.10 18.59 13.04
C GLU A 55 -4.09 19.62 12.47
N ARG A 56 -3.58 20.73 11.92
CA ARG A 56 -4.42 21.71 11.20
C ARG A 56 -4.95 21.12 9.90
N TRP A 57 -4.08 20.49 9.12
CA TRP A 57 -4.46 19.92 7.82
C TRP A 57 -5.51 18.81 7.94
N VAL A 58 -5.44 17.99 8.98
CA VAL A 58 -6.47 16.98 9.28
C VAL A 58 -7.84 17.63 9.51
N LYS A 59 -7.90 18.77 10.20
CA LYS A 59 -9.16 19.52 10.38
C LYS A 59 -9.68 20.02 9.05
N ASP A 60 -8.81 20.60 8.21
CA ASP A 60 -9.19 21.07 6.87
C ASP A 60 -9.70 19.93 5.98
N ILE A 61 -9.03 18.76 5.99
CA ILE A 61 -9.47 17.57 5.24
C ILE A 61 -10.85 17.13 5.71
N ASN A 62 -11.07 17.02 7.02
CA ASN A 62 -12.33 16.56 7.57
C ASN A 62 -13.45 17.56 7.31
N GLU A 63 -13.21 18.86 7.47
CA GLU A 63 -14.18 19.93 7.21
C GLU A 63 -14.56 19.99 5.72
N TRP A 64 -13.56 20.07 4.84
CA TRP A 64 -13.80 20.24 3.41
C TRP A 64 -14.26 18.95 2.74
N GLY A 65 -13.61 17.82 3.04
CA GLY A 65 -13.93 16.52 2.46
C GLY A 65 -15.35 16.04 2.79
N SER A 66 -15.83 16.36 3.99
CA SER A 66 -17.20 16.04 4.42
C SER A 66 -18.30 16.68 3.56
N GLN A 67 -17.98 17.69 2.75
CA GLN A 67 -18.92 18.27 1.79
C GLN A 67 -19.18 17.35 0.58
N PHE A 68 -18.28 16.38 0.32
CA PHE A 68 -18.36 15.51 -0.86
C PHE A 68 -18.65 14.05 -0.50
N ALA A 69 -18.12 13.57 0.62
CA ALA A 69 -18.31 12.20 1.11
C ALA A 69 -18.03 12.12 2.62
N PRO A 70 -18.54 11.12 3.34
CA PRO A 70 -18.15 10.88 4.74
C PRO A 70 -16.62 10.83 4.86
N THR A 71 -16.04 11.87 5.49
CA THR A 71 -14.59 12.06 5.57
C THR A 71 -14.18 12.20 7.01
N ASP A 72 -13.31 11.28 7.44
CA ASP A 72 -12.72 11.29 8.76
C ASP A 72 -11.33 10.63 8.67
N VAL A 73 -10.28 11.41 8.84
CA VAL A 73 -8.89 10.91 8.84
C VAL A 73 -8.64 10.10 10.10
N GLN A 74 -8.63 8.78 9.95
CA GLN A 74 -8.48 7.81 11.05
C GLN A 74 -7.10 7.14 11.12
N PHE A 75 -6.17 7.51 10.23
CA PHE A 75 -4.82 6.96 10.19
C PHE A 75 -3.78 8.00 10.65
N PRO A 76 -2.69 7.56 11.30
CA PRO A 76 -1.61 8.46 11.69
C PRO A 76 -0.91 9.05 10.46
N ILE A 77 -0.41 10.26 10.59
CA ILE A 77 0.47 10.91 9.62
C ILE A 77 1.82 11.12 10.30
N ILE A 78 2.89 10.60 9.68
CA ILE A 78 4.28 10.76 10.12
C ILE A 78 4.74 12.18 9.81
N ALA A 79 5.27 12.86 10.84
CA ALA A 79 5.97 14.14 10.70
C ALA A 79 7.44 13.91 10.30
N ASP A 80 7.79 14.28 9.07
CA ASP A 80 9.13 14.09 8.49
C ASP A 80 9.74 15.42 8.02
N ALA A 81 9.62 16.47 8.84
CA ALA A 81 10.09 17.83 8.52
C ALA A 81 11.60 17.90 8.19
N ASP A 82 12.40 16.96 8.71
CA ASP A 82 13.84 16.84 8.43
C ASP A 82 14.18 15.91 7.26
N ARG A 83 13.14 15.31 6.62
CA ARG A 83 13.22 14.46 5.43
C ARG A 83 14.01 13.18 5.64
N LYS A 84 14.32 12.78 6.87
CA LYS A 84 15.12 11.56 7.12
C LYS A 84 14.40 10.32 6.61
N ILE A 85 13.10 10.19 6.86
CA ILE A 85 12.33 9.01 6.47
C ILE A 85 12.07 9.04 4.97
N SER A 86 11.72 10.19 4.41
CA SER A 86 11.55 10.36 2.97
C SER A 86 12.83 10.05 2.20
N THR A 87 14.00 10.42 2.75
CA THR A 87 15.30 10.05 2.18
C THR A 87 15.55 8.54 2.31
N LEU A 88 15.26 7.96 3.49
CA LEU A 88 15.44 6.54 3.77
C LEU A 88 14.61 5.64 2.85
N TYR A 89 13.42 6.10 2.47
CA TYR A 89 12.49 5.41 1.59
C TYR A 89 12.55 5.86 0.12
N ASP A 90 13.51 6.73 -0.24
CA ASP A 90 13.71 7.22 -1.61
C ASP A 90 12.43 7.87 -2.20
N MET A 91 11.79 8.72 -1.39
CA MET A 91 10.50 9.35 -1.69
C MET A 91 10.59 10.85 -1.97
N LEU A 92 11.77 11.46 -2.10
CA LEU A 92 11.89 12.89 -2.37
C LEU A 92 11.70 13.20 -3.86
N ASP A 93 10.97 14.26 -4.17
CA ASP A 93 10.73 14.72 -5.53
C ASP A 93 11.88 15.61 -6.02
N GLU A 94 12.91 14.96 -6.55
CA GLU A 94 14.07 15.68 -7.07
C GLU A 94 13.82 16.35 -8.43
N GLN A 95 12.78 15.94 -9.15
CA GLN A 95 12.53 16.36 -10.52
C GLN A 95 11.62 17.58 -10.60
N ASP A 96 10.64 17.70 -9.71
CA ASP A 96 9.70 18.81 -9.71
C ASP A 96 10.26 20.02 -8.95
N ALA A 97 10.69 21.05 -9.69
CA ALA A 97 11.18 22.29 -9.12
C ALA A 97 10.11 23.08 -8.34
N THR A 98 8.82 22.79 -8.56
CA THR A 98 7.69 23.45 -7.89
C THR A 98 7.26 22.73 -6.61
N ASN A 99 7.65 21.47 -6.42
CA ASN A 99 7.33 20.66 -5.25
C ASN A 99 8.40 20.78 -4.17
N ARG A 100 8.66 22.01 -3.73
CA ARG A 100 9.74 22.35 -2.77
C ARG A 100 9.24 23.27 -1.67
N ASP A 101 9.87 23.20 -0.51
CA ASP A 101 9.59 24.13 0.59
C ASP A 101 10.23 25.51 0.35
N ALA A 102 9.97 26.45 1.26
CA ALA A 102 10.51 27.82 1.17
C ALA A 102 12.05 27.90 1.18
N LYS A 103 12.75 26.82 1.58
CA LYS A 103 14.22 26.70 1.57
C LYS A 103 14.73 25.98 0.32
N GLY A 104 13.84 25.60 -0.60
CA GLY A 104 14.17 24.85 -1.82
C GLY A 104 14.38 23.36 -1.60
N LEU A 105 14.07 22.83 -0.42
CA LEU A 105 14.16 21.38 -0.17
C LEU A 105 12.95 20.66 -0.77
N PRO A 106 13.14 19.48 -1.39
CA PRO A 106 12.05 18.75 -2.02
C PRO A 106 11.04 18.24 -0.99
N PHE A 107 9.77 18.25 -1.39
CA PHE A 107 8.72 17.47 -0.74
C PHE A 107 8.71 16.03 -1.28
N THR A 108 7.85 15.19 -0.73
CA THR A 108 7.73 13.80 -1.17
C THR A 108 7.02 13.66 -2.51
N ILE A 109 7.46 12.73 -3.35
CA ILE A 109 6.62 12.12 -4.39
C ILE A 109 5.49 11.31 -3.75
N ARG A 110 4.44 11.01 -4.54
CA ARG A 110 3.28 10.26 -4.07
C ARG A 110 3.53 8.75 -4.16
N THR A 111 4.51 8.27 -3.40
CA THR A 111 4.84 6.84 -3.32
C THR A 111 3.88 6.09 -2.38
N VAL A 112 3.53 4.87 -2.76
CA VAL A 112 2.79 3.91 -1.93
C VAL A 112 3.65 2.65 -1.80
N PHE A 113 3.91 2.25 -0.56
CA PHE A 113 4.51 0.95 -0.24
C PHE A 113 3.43 0.05 0.38
N VAL A 114 3.32 -1.19 -0.11
CA VAL A 114 2.58 -2.24 0.58
C VAL A 114 3.58 -3.14 1.28
N ILE A 115 3.54 -3.16 2.62
CA ILE A 115 4.49 -3.88 3.47
C ILE A 115 3.73 -4.98 4.22
N ASP A 116 4.26 -6.20 4.18
CA ASP A 116 3.62 -7.34 4.85
C ASP A 116 4.00 -7.46 6.34
N PRO A 117 3.36 -8.35 7.12
CA PRO A 117 3.68 -8.52 8.54
C PRO A 117 5.14 -8.93 8.83
N LYS A 118 5.81 -9.56 7.86
CA LYS A 118 7.24 -9.90 7.90
C LYS A 118 8.13 -8.71 7.53
N LYS A 119 7.54 -7.51 7.42
CA LYS A 119 8.20 -6.25 7.08
C LYS A 119 8.74 -6.24 5.64
N THR A 120 8.25 -7.11 4.78
CA THR A 120 8.72 -7.22 3.39
C THR A 120 7.95 -6.25 2.50
N ILE A 121 8.65 -5.51 1.66
CA ILE A 121 8.02 -4.66 0.63
C ILE A 121 7.46 -5.58 -0.48
N ARG A 122 6.14 -5.58 -0.64
CA ARG A 122 5.40 -6.41 -1.60
C ARG A 122 4.98 -5.67 -2.85
N LEU A 123 4.81 -4.35 -2.76
CA LEU A 123 4.48 -3.49 -3.89
C LEU A 123 5.03 -2.08 -3.63
N THR A 124 5.46 -1.44 -4.71
CA THR A 124 5.74 0.00 -4.74
C THR A 124 5.05 0.61 -5.95
N ILE A 125 4.33 1.72 -5.75
CA ILE A 125 3.78 2.54 -6.84
C ILE A 125 4.21 3.98 -6.60
N ALA A 126 4.78 4.64 -7.61
CA ALA A 126 5.22 6.02 -7.54
C ALA A 126 4.46 6.89 -8.53
N TYR A 127 3.84 7.95 -8.03
CA TYR A 127 3.21 9.00 -8.83
C TYR A 127 3.92 10.33 -8.59
N PRO A 128 4.06 11.20 -9.60
CA PRO A 128 4.53 12.57 -9.39
C PRO A 128 3.51 13.38 -8.58
N ALA A 129 3.93 14.52 -8.02
CA ALA A 129 3.05 15.40 -7.26
C ALA A 129 1.81 15.86 -8.06
N SER A 130 1.93 15.97 -9.37
CA SER A 130 0.85 16.37 -10.30
C SER A 130 -0.22 15.32 -10.53
N THR A 131 0.01 14.04 -10.21
CA THR A 131 -0.93 12.95 -10.52
C THR A 131 -1.50 12.33 -9.25
N GLY A 132 -2.80 12.50 -9.03
CA GLY A 132 -3.53 11.84 -7.95
C GLY A 132 -3.48 10.31 -8.04
N ARG A 133 -3.39 9.64 -6.90
CA ARG A 133 -3.38 8.17 -6.80
C ARG A 133 -4.79 7.59 -6.97
N ASN A 134 -4.87 6.37 -7.48
CA ASN A 134 -6.11 5.59 -7.50
C ASN A 134 -6.13 4.63 -6.30
N PHE A 135 -7.01 4.89 -5.31
CA PHE A 135 -7.14 4.03 -4.13
C PHE A 135 -7.87 2.70 -4.42
N ASP A 136 -8.72 2.65 -5.44
CA ASP A 136 -9.35 1.37 -5.86
C ASP A 136 -8.27 0.40 -6.36
N GLU A 137 -7.25 0.91 -7.07
CA GLU A 137 -6.11 0.08 -7.49
C GLU A 137 -5.31 -0.41 -6.29
N ILE A 138 -5.06 0.45 -5.28
CA ILE A 138 -4.36 0.07 -4.04
C ILE A 138 -5.13 -1.03 -3.31
N ILE A 139 -6.46 -0.92 -3.23
CA ILE A 139 -7.31 -1.95 -2.62
C ILE A 139 -7.28 -3.25 -3.44
N ARG A 140 -7.37 -3.16 -4.76
CA ARG A 140 -7.35 -4.30 -5.69
C ARG A 140 -6.05 -5.10 -5.62
N VAL A 141 -4.90 -4.43 -5.54
CA VAL A 141 -3.60 -5.10 -5.40
C VAL A 141 -3.39 -5.71 -4.02
N ILE A 142 -3.95 -5.11 -2.95
CA ILE A 142 -3.98 -5.74 -1.62
C ILE A 142 -4.77 -7.05 -1.67
N ASP A 143 -5.97 -7.03 -2.28
CA ASP A 143 -6.76 -8.25 -2.48
C ASP A 143 -5.97 -9.30 -3.27
N SER A 144 -5.32 -8.91 -4.37
CA SER A 144 -4.46 -9.79 -5.17
C SER A 144 -3.30 -10.41 -4.37
N LEU A 145 -2.57 -9.61 -3.60
CA LEU A 145 -1.46 -10.08 -2.76
C LEU A 145 -1.96 -11.09 -1.71
N GLN A 146 -3.07 -10.78 -1.04
CA GLN A 146 -3.61 -11.63 0.03
C GLN A 146 -4.17 -12.95 -0.51
N ILE A 147 -4.87 -12.95 -1.66
CA ILE A 147 -5.32 -14.20 -2.26
C ILE A 147 -4.14 -15.04 -2.77
N GLY A 148 -3.07 -14.42 -3.28
CA GLY A 148 -1.87 -15.13 -3.72
C GLY A 148 -1.09 -15.75 -2.55
N ASP A 149 -1.11 -15.10 -1.38
CA ASP A 149 -0.53 -15.65 -0.15
C ASP A 149 -1.38 -16.80 0.42
N LYS A 150 -2.71 -16.71 0.31
CA LYS A 150 -3.64 -17.70 0.85
C LYS A 150 -3.86 -18.91 -0.05
N TYR A 151 -3.89 -18.69 -1.36
CA TYR A 151 -4.18 -19.70 -2.37
C TYR A 151 -3.03 -19.75 -3.37
N ARG A 152 -2.68 -20.94 -3.86
CA ARG A 152 -1.62 -21.13 -4.87
C ARG A 152 -2.07 -20.67 -6.27
N VAL A 153 -2.35 -19.38 -6.42
CA VAL A 153 -2.92 -18.73 -7.61
C VAL A 153 -2.22 -17.41 -7.93
N THR A 154 -2.49 -16.87 -9.12
CA THR A 154 -2.11 -15.51 -9.53
C THR A 154 -3.30 -14.79 -10.16
N THR A 155 -3.38 -13.47 -10.01
CA THR A 155 -4.44 -12.67 -10.64
C THR A 155 -4.04 -12.26 -12.07
N PRO A 156 -4.91 -12.42 -13.08
CA PRO A 156 -4.64 -11.95 -14.44
C PRO A 156 -4.60 -10.41 -14.54
N VAL A 157 -4.22 -9.91 -15.72
CA VAL A 157 -4.32 -8.49 -16.05
C VAL A 157 -5.75 -7.99 -15.86
N ASN A 158 -5.90 -6.78 -15.30
CA ASN A 158 -7.19 -6.14 -15.02
C ASN A 158 -8.13 -6.93 -14.09
N TRP A 159 -7.64 -7.96 -13.40
CA TRP A 159 -8.44 -8.76 -12.48
C TRP A 159 -9.12 -7.90 -11.43
N LYS A 160 -10.41 -8.12 -11.24
CA LYS A 160 -11.22 -7.57 -10.15
C LYS A 160 -11.65 -8.68 -9.21
N LYS A 161 -11.93 -8.33 -7.96
CA LYS A 161 -12.45 -9.28 -6.98
C LYS A 161 -13.74 -9.94 -7.51
N GLY A 162 -13.73 -11.27 -7.57
CA GLY A 162 -14.81 -12.08 -8.13
C GLY A 162 -14.52 -12.66 -9.51
N ASP A 163 -13.55 -12.11 -10.24
CA ASP A 163 -13.09 -12.68 -11.51
C ASP A 163 -12.28 -13.97 -11.26
N ASP A 164 -12.26 -14.84 -12.26
CA ASP A 164 -11.38 -16.01 -12.31
C ASP A 164 -9.91 -15.63 -12.10
N VAL A 165 -9.20 -16.48 -11.36
CA VAL A 165 -7.75 -16.39 -11.17
C VAL A 165 -7.03 -17.45 -12.00
N ILE A 166 -5.71 -17.33 -12.11
CA ILE A 166 -4.86 -18.31 -12.77
C ILE A 166 -4.29 -19.26 -11.70
N VAL A 167 -4.39 -20.57 -11.93
CA VAL A 167 -3.72 -21.57 -11.09
C VAL A 167 -2.21 -21.39 -11.22
N HIS A 168 -1.49 -21.23 -10.10
CA HIS A 168 -0.07 -20.92 -10.13
C HIS A 168 0.72 -21.99 -10.93
N PRO A 169 1.70 -21.61 -11.76
CA PRO A 169 2.42 -22.56 -12.61
C PRO A 169 3.12 -23.72 -11.86
N THR A 170 3.46 -23.51 -10.58
CA THR A 170 4.08 -24.55 -9.74
C THR A 170 3.10 -25.64 -9.28
N VAL A 171 1.79 -25.48 -9.49
CA VAL A 171 0.79 -26.48 -9.13
C VAL A 171 0.75 -27.50 -10.25
N SER A 172 1.03 -28.77 -9.99
CA SER A 172 0.94 -29.82 -11.03
C SER A 172 -0.50 -30.01 -11.53
N THR A 173 -0.68 -30.68 -12.67
CA THR A 173 -2.02 -31.00 -13.19
C THR A 173 -2.84 -31.84 -12.20
N GLU A 174 -2.21 -32.80 -11.54
CA GLU A 174 -2.89 -33.66 -10.56
C GLU A 174 -3.27 -32.89 -9.30
N GLU A 175 -2.37 -32.07 -8.75
CA GLU A 175 -2.70 -31.20 -7.62
C GLU A 175 -3.83 -30.21 -7.95
N ALA A 176 -3.86 -29.66 -9.17
CA ALA A 176 -4.89 -28.71 -9.58
C ALA A 176 -6.30 -29.32 -9.56
N LYS A 177 -6.44 -30.63 -9.87
CA LYS A 177 -7.74 -31.33 -9.78
C LYS A 177 -8.27 -31.37 -8.34
N THR A 178 -7.38 -31.44 -7.36
CA THR A 178 -7.74 -31.46 -5.93
C THR A 178 -7.93 -30.06 -5.36
N LEU A 179 -6.98 -29.16 -5.60
CA LEU A 179 -6.98 -27.80 -5.05
C LEU A 179 -8.03 -26.91 -5.70
N PHE A 180 -8.27 -27.11 -7.00
CA PHE A 180 -9.18 -26.29 -7.81
C PHE A 180 -10.07 -27.18 -8.68
N PRO A 181 -11.04 -27.92 -8.11
CA PRO A 181 -11.83 -28.89 -8.87
C PRO A 181 -12.65 -28.29 -10.04
N GLN A 182 -12.86 -26.97 -10.03
CA GLN A 182 -13.59 -26.22 -11.05
C GLN A 182 -12.66 -25.52 -12.05
N HIS A 183 -11.36 -25.83 -12.07
CA HIS A 183 -10.43 -25.17 -12.97
C HIS A 183 -10.68 -25.55 -14.44
N THR A 184 -10.49 -24.57 -15.33
CA THR A 184 -10.49 -24.74 -16.78
C THR A 184 -9.06 -24.77 -17.30
N VAL A 185 -8.74 -25.75 -18.14
CA VAL A 185 -7.42 -25.86 -18.78
C VAL A 185 -7.48 -25.27 -20.19
N HIS A 186 -6.84 -24.12 -20.40
CA HIS A 186 -6.71 -23.51 -21.74
C HIS A 186 -5.41 -23.96 -22.43
N LYS A 187 -4.33 -24.05 -21.64
CA LYS A 187 -3.01 -24.61 -22.00
C LYS A 187 -2.42 -25.28 -20.75
N PRO A 188 -1.37 -26.12 -20.87
CA PRO A 188 -0.72 -26.73 -19.71
C PRO A 188 -0.29 -25.71 -18.64
N TYR A 189 0.12 -24.50 -19.05
CA TYR A 189 0.53 -23.40 -18.16
C TYR A 189 -0.56 -22.35 -17.92
N LEU A 190 -1.66 -22.37 -18.70
CA LEU A 190 -2.75 -21.40 -18.61
C LEU A 190 -4.01 -22.12 -18.17
N ARG A 191 -4.23 -22.13 -16.85
CA ARG A 191 -5.38 -22.74 -16.22
C ARG A 191 -6.07 -21.68 -15.38
N THR A 192 -7.36 -21.46 -15.60
CA THR A 192 -8.14 -20.52 -14.78
C THR A 192 -9.01 -21.26 -13.80
N THR A 193 -9.37 -20.65 -12.69
CA THR A 193 -10.33 -21.20 -11.73
C THR A 193 -11.12 -20.08 -11.09
N PRO A 194 -12.42 -20.26 -10.83
CA PRO A 194 -13.12 -19.39 -9.92
C PRO A 194 -12.54 -19.57 -8.51
N LEU A 195 -12.44 -18.47 -7.75
CA LEU A 195 -12.31 -18.53 -6.30
C LEU A 195 -13.67 -18.23 -5.70
N LYS A 196 -14.19 -19.15 -4.89
CA LYS A 196 -15.40 -18.87 -4.13
C LYS A 196 -15.13 -17.68 -3.21
N PRO A 197 -15.94 -16.60 -3.26
CA PRO A 197 -15.84 -15.55 -2.26
C PRO A 197 -16.09 -16.16 -0.88
N GLU A 198 -15.25 -15.79 0.09
CA GLU A 198 -15.63 -15.86 1.51
C GLU A 198 -16.53 -14.68 1.85
#